data_AF-A0A4U0VHT9-F1
#
_entry.id   AF-A0A4U0VHT9-F1
#
_cell.length_a   1.000
_cell.length_b   1.000
_cell.length_c   1.000
_cell.angle_alpha   90.00
_cell.angle_beta   90.00
_cell.angle_gamma   90.00
#
_symmetry.space_group_name_H-M   'P 1'
#
loop_
_entity.id
_entity.type
_entity.pdbx_description
1 polymer ?
#
loop_
_entity_poly.entity_id
_entity_poly.type
_entity_poly.pdbx_seq_one_letter_code
_entity_poly.pdbx_strand_id
1 'polypeptide(L)'
;MAVEVPDLDAVEIRDLLRTRFFPFAVTDAASFHAVLLVATTHYRRQRGAHVHAIDPLQLRGMAIREINQALEDPVRATSDQLIAAVAHMACFEALCGDRDGFNTHMMGLLRLVSMRGGLSALGLDGLLERILLWIDANATHIMGTRLYFTRATVPTISAVHPRPDPGRFAGGTA
;
A
#
# COMPACT_ATOMS: atom_id res chain seq x y z
N MET A 1 31.79 3.64 -16.00
CA MET A 1 30.52 3.00 -16.39
C MET A 1 29.61 3.01 -15.17
N ALA A 2 28.85 4.10 -15.01
CA ALA A 2 27.84 4.22 -13.95
C ALA A 2 26.53 3.72 -14.56
N VAL A 3 26.01 2.62 -14.04
CA VAL A 3 24.74 2.06 -14.47
C VAL A 3 23.64 2.94 -13.89
N GLU A 4 22.91 3.62 -14.76
CA GLU A 4 21.65 4.27 -14.45
C GLU A 4 20.71 3.25 -13.82
N VAL A 5 20.28 3.50 -12.58
CA VAL A 5 19.04 2.93 -12.05
C VAL A 5 18.04 4.07 -12.18
N PRO A 6 17.20 4.08 -13.25
CA PRO A 6 16.25 5.16 -13.41
C PRO A 6 15.22 5.03 -12.27
N ASP A 7 15.18 6.05 -11.43
CA ASP A 7 13.91 6.49 -10.85
C ASP A 7 12.89 6.48 -11.98
N LEU A 8 11.82 5.69 -11.86
CA LEU A 8 10.75 5.69 -12.84
C LEU A 8 10.24 7.13 -12.98
N ASP A 9 10.22 7.67 -14.19
CA ASP A 9 9.71 9.01 -14.43
C ASP A 9 8.26 9.11 -13.96
N ALA A 10 7.86 10.26 -13.40
CA ALA A 10 6.51 10.47 -12.86
C ALA A 10 5.39 10.17 -13.89
N VAL A 11 5.71 10.28 -15.19
CA VAL A 11 4.84 9.91 -16.30
C VAL A 11 4.63 8.39 -16.38
N GLU A 12 5.70 7.61 -16.25
CA GLU A 12 5.66 6.14 -16.28
C GLU A 12 4.93 5.59 -15.05
N ILE A 13 5.20 6.13 -13.85
CA ILE A 13 4.47 5.76 -12.63
C ILE A 13 2.97 6.04 -12.80
N ARG A 14 2.60 7.22 -13.31
CA ARG A 14 1.19 7.57 -13.53
C ARG A 14 0.53 6.63 -14.54
N ASP A 15 1.24 6.26 -15.60
CA ASP A 15 0.73 5.31 -16.58
C ASP A 15 0.51 3.93 -15.96
N LEU A 16 1.50 3.39 -15.26
CA LEU A 16 1.39 2.11 -14.53
C LEU A 16 0.22 2.11 -13.54
N LEU A 17 0.06 3.20 -12.79
CA LEU A 17 -1.06 3.32 -11.85
C LEU A 17 -2.42 3.30 -12.58
N ARG A 18 -2.52 3.96 -13.72
CA ARG A 18 -3.77 4.06 -14.49
C ARG A 18 -4.09 2.79 -15.27
N THR A 19 -3.09 2.16 -15.89
CA THR A 19 -3.28 1.05 -16.84
C THR A 19 -3.16 -0.33 -16.20
N ARG A 20 -2.45 -0.44 -15.08
CA ARG A 20 -2.23 -1.72 -14.38
C ARG A 20 -2.86 -1.73 -12.99
N PHE A 21 -2.46 -0.78 -12.13
CA PHE A 21 -2.86 -0.83 -10.72
C PHE A 21 -4.36 -0.58 -10.51
N PHE A 22 -4.93 0.46 -11.13
CA PHE A 22 -6.35 0.77 -10.93
C PHE A 22 -7.28 -0.35 -11.46
N PRO A 23 -7.11 -0.87 -12.69
CA PRO A 23 -7.88 -2.03 -13.15
C PRO A 23 -7.75 -3.25 -12.24
N PHE A 24 -6.56 -3.47 -11.66
CA PHE A 24 -6.36 -4.52 -10.67
C PHE A 24 -7.12 -4.25 -9.36
N ALA A 25 -7.03 -3.04 -8.81
CA ALA A 25 -7.63 -2.70 -7.52
C ALA A 25 -9.17 -2.76 -7.54
N VAL A 26 -9.80 -2.62 -8.70
CA VAL A 26 -11.27 -2.72 -8.83
C VAL A 26 -11.77 -4.17 -8.99
N THR A 27 -10.87 -5.16 -9.09
CA THR A 27 -11.26 -6.58 -9.27
C THR A 27 -11.71 -7.27 -7.98
N ASP A 28 -11.37 -6.71 -6.82
CA ASP A 28 -11.71 -7.26 -5.52
C ASP A 28 -12.13 -6.14 -4.57
N ALA A 29 -13.22 -6.37 -3.83
CA ALA A 29 -13.84 -5.38 -2.96
C ALA A 29 -12.92 -4.91 -1.82
N ALA A 30 -12.06 -5.78 -1.27
CA ALA A 30 -11.13 -5.40 -0.21
C ALA A 30 -10.10 -4.38 -0.74
N SER A 31 -9.49 -4.70 -1.89
CA SER A 31 -8.52 -3.81 -2.53
C SER A 31 -9.15 -2.50 -2.96
N PHE A 32 -10.36 -2.54 -3.51
CA PHE A 32 -11.07 -1.36 -3.98
C PHE A 32 -11.41 -0.40 -2.83
N HIS A 33 -12.01 -0.90 -1.74
CA HIS A 33 -12.37 -0.06 -0.60
C HIS A 33 -11.14 0.53 0.08
N ALA A 34 -10.06 -0.22 0.22
CA ALA A 34 -8.82 0.26 0.84
C ALA A 34 -8.11 1.34 -0.01
N VAL A 35 -8.07 1.17 -1.33
CA VAL A 35 -7.53 2.20 -2.25
C VAL A 35 -8.40 3.45 -2.23
N LEU A 36 -9.73 3.28 -2.26
CA LEU A 36 -10.66 4.41 -2.20
C LEU A 36 -10.55 5.16 -0.86
N LEU A 37 -10.33 4.45 0.24
CA LEU A 37 -10.08 5.04 1.57
C LEU A 37 -8.85 5.95 1.56
N VAL A 38 -7.72 5.47 1.04
CA VAL A 38 -6.48 6.24 0.96
C VAL A 38 -6.66 7.45 0.02
N ALA A 39 -7.27 7.26 -1.15
CA ALA A 39 -7.54 8.35 -2.10
C ALA A 39 -8.44 9.45 -1.50
N THR A 40 -9.52 9.04 -0.83
CA THR A 40 -10.44 9.92 -0.11
C THR A 40 -9.70 10.70 0.99
N THR A 41 -8.83 10.02 1.74
CA THR A 41 -8.05 10.63 2.83
C THR A 41 -7.06 11.67 2.30
N HIS A 42 -6.33 11.37 1.22
CA HIS A 42 -5.45 12.35 0.57
C HIS A 42 -6.23 13.55 0.04
N TYR A 43 -7.34 13.30 -0.65
CA TYR A 43 -8.13 14.37 -1.25
C TYR A 43 -8.69 15.33 -0.19
N ARG A 44 -9.19 14.80 0.94
CA ARG A 44 -9.61 15.61 2.09
C ARG A 44 -8.45 16.39 2.73
N ARG A 45 -7.24 15.82 2.78
CA ARG A 45 -6.05 16.53 3.29
C ARG A 45 -5.63 17.70 2.41
N GLN A 46 -5.69 17.52 1.09
CA GLN A 46 -5.31 18.54 0.13
C GLN A 46 -6.37 19.64 -0.03
N ARG A 47 -7.65 19.27 -0.04
CA ARG A 47 -8.76 20.17 -0.39
C ARG A 47 -9.63 20.59 0.79
N GLY A 48 -9.40 20.03 1.97
CA GLY A 48 -10.18 20.27 3.18
C GLY A 48 -11.21 19.17 3.46
N ALA A 49 -11.61 19.07 4.73
CA ALA A 49 -12.41 17.97 5.26
C ALA A 49 -13.81 17.82 4.64
N HIS A 50 -14.34 18.86 3.99
CA HIS A 50 -15.71 18.92 3.44
C HIS A 50 -15.77 18.90 1.91
N VAL A 51 -14.69 18.51 1.24
CA VAL A 51 -14.62 18.51 -0.23
C VAL A 51 -15.60 17.52 -0.89
N HIS A 52 -16.06 16.49 -0.17
CA HIS A 52 -17.09 15.55 -0.61
C HIS A 52 -17.80 14.91 0.59
N ALA A 53 -18.93 14.24 0.35
CA ALA A 53 -19.72 13.57 1.39
C ALA A 53 -19.23 12.15 1.76
N ILE A 54 -18.24 11.60 1.06
CA ILE A 54 -17.71 10.25 1.33
C ILE A 54 -17.01 10.24 2.70
N ASP A 55 -17.46 9.35 3.60
CA ASP A 55 -16.88 9.16 4.92
C ASP A 55 -15.76 8.10 4.89
N PRO A 56 -14.49 8.48 5.19
CA PRO A 56 -13.39 7.54 5.34
C PRO A 56 -13.65 6.46 6.40
N LEU A 57 -14.40 6.76 7.47
CA LEU A 57 -14.65 5.75 8.50
C LEU A 57 -15.56 4.63 7.98
N GLN A 58 -16.56 4.99 7.18
CA GLN A 58 -17.39 4.01 6.48
C GLN A 58 -16.55 3.15 5.52
N LEU A 59 -15.67 3.77 4.74
CA LEU A 59 -14.77 3.04 3.84
C LEU A 59 -13.81 2.11 4.60
N ARG A 60 -13.27 2.55 5.74
CA ARG A 60 -12.44 1.73 6.64
C ARG A 60 -13.21 0.50 7.12
N GLY A 61 -14.45 0.68 7.58
CA GLY A 61 -15.30 -0.44 8.01
C GLY A 61 -15.62 -1.42 6.88
N MET A 62 -15.89 -0.91 5.67
CA MET A 62 -16.10 -1.75 4.49
C MET A 62 -14.83 -2.54 4.14
N ALA A 63 -13.66 -1.90 4.09
CA ALA A 63 -12.40 -2.56 3.79
C ALA A 63 -12.08 -3.67 4.81
N ILE A 64 -12.23 -3.40 6.12
CA ILE A 64 -12.00 -4.42 7.17
C ILE A 64 -12.94 -5.61 7.01
N ARG A 65 -14.23 -5.37 6.72
CA ARG A 65 -15.20 -6.45 6.50
C ARG A 65 -14.79 -7.33 5.31
N GLU A 66 -14.45 -6.73 4.18
CA GLU A 66 -14.04 -7.47 2.98
C GLU A 66 -12.71 -8.22 3.19
N ILE A 67 -11.76 -7.63 3.92
CA ILE A 67 -10.49 -8.28 4.31
C ILE A 67 -10.76 -9.52 5.15
N ASN A 68 -11.63 -9.42 6.17
CA ASN A 68 -11.96 -10.56 7.02
C ASN A 68 -12.62 -11.69 6.22
N GLN A 69 -13.56 -11.36 5.33
CA GLN A 69 -14.17 -12.35 4.43
C GLN A 69 -13.15 -12.99 3.47
N ALA A 70 -12.21 -12.20 2.94
CA ALA A 70 -11.16 -12.72 2.07
C ALA A 70 -10.18 -13.65 2.81
N LEU A 71 -9.92 -13.41 4.11
CA LEU A 71 -9.06 -14.26 4.94
C LEU A 71 -9.68 -15.63 5.24
N GLU A 72 -11.01 -15.73 5.22
CA GLU A 72 -11.74 -17.01 5.40
C GLU A 72 -11.77 -17.87 4.13
N ASP A 73 -11.52 -17.26 2.96
CA ASP A 73 -11.47 -17.95 1.68
C ASP A 73 -10.02 -18.35 1.33
N PRO A 74 -9.68 -19.64 1.26
CA PRO A 74 -8.31 -20.10 0.97
C PRO A 74 -7.71 -19.56 -0.33
N VAL A 75 -8.55 -19.25 -1.33
CA VAL A 75 -8.10 -18.71 -2.62
C VAL A 75 -7.78 -17.22 -2.50
N ARG A 76 -8.59 -16.47 -1.74
CA ARG A 76 -8.42 -15.01 -1.58
C ARG A 76 -7.46 -14.64 -0.46
N ALA A 77 -7.28 -15.52 0.54
CA ALA A 77 -6.53 -15.28 1.77
C ALA A 77 -5.05 -14.92 1.57
N THR A 78 -4.47 -15.23 0.40
CA THR A 78 -3.11 -14.83 0.03
C THR A 78 -3.05 -14.16 -1.35
N SER A 79 -4.20 -13.69 -1.86
CA SER A 79 -4.28 -13.00 -3.15
C SER A 79 -3.51 -11.68 -3.11
N ASP A 80 -3.02 -11.27 -4.28
CA ASP A 80 -2.32 -10.00 -4.45
C ASP A 80 -3.25 -8.82 -4.08
N GLN A 81 -4.56 -8.94 -4.36
CA GLN A 81 -5.56 -7.93 -4.00
C GLN A 81 -5.68 -7.77 -2.48
N LEU A 82 -5.75 -8.87 -1.74
CA LEU A 82 -5.82 -8.82 -0.29
C LEU A 82 -4.54 -8.22 0.31
N ILE A 83 -3.37 -8.60 -0.22
CA ILE A 83 -2.07 -8.03 0.16
C ILE A 83 -2.05 -6.52 -0.08
N ALA A 84 -2.51 -6.07 -1.27
CA ALA A 84 -2.63 -4.66 -1.59
C ALA A 84 -3.60 -3.93 -0.65
N ALA A 85 -4.73 -4.56 -0.30
CA ALA A 85 -5.72 -3.99 0.61
C ALA A 85 -5.12 -3.75 2.01
N VAL A 86 -4.45 -4.75 2.58
CA VAL A 86 -3.83 -4.63 3.91
C VAL A 86 -2.71 -3.58 3.90
N ALA A 87 -1.92 -3.48 2.83
CA ALA A 87 -0.92 -2.44 2.69
C ALA A 87 -1.54 -1.02 2.65
N HIS A 88 -2.67 -0.86 1.96
CA HIS A 88 -3.39 0.43 1.94
C HIS A 88 -4.07 0.75 3.28
N MET A 89 -4.51 -0.25 4.04
CA MET A 89 -4.96 -0.05 5.42
C MET A 89 -3.82 0.47 6.30
N ALA A 90 -2.63 -0.13 6.23
CA ALA A 90 -1.45 0.39 6.94
C ALA A 90 -1.13 1.84 6.54
N CYS A 91 -1.19 2.16 5.25
CA CYS A 91 -1.03 3.52 4.74
C CYS A 91 -2.05 4.49 5.38
N PHE A 92 -3.33 4.11 5.39
CA PHE A 92 -4.38 4.91 6.02
C PHE A 92 -4.09 5.17 7.52
N GLU A 93 -3.75 4.15 8.30
CA GLU A 93 -3.44 4.33 9.72
C GLU A 93 -2.23 5.25 9.94
N ALA A 94 -1.18 5.09 9.12
CA ALA A 94 -0.01 5.96 9.17
C ALA A 94 -0.36 7.41 8.81
N LEU A 95 -1.24 7.63 7.83
CA LEU A 95 -1.75 8.97 7.55
C LEU A 95 -2.47 9.52 8.78
N CYS A 96 -3.39 8.76 9.37
CA CYS A 96 -4.16 9.17 10.54
C CYS A 96 -3.34 9.33 11.83
N GLY A 97 -2.10 8.85 11.88
CA GLY A 97 -1.27 8.87 13.08
C GLY A 97 -1.57 7.73 14.06
N ASP A 98 -2.32 6.71 13.63
CA ASP A 98 -2.63 5.52 14.44
C ASP A 98 -1.49 4.51 14.34
N ARG A 99 -0.55 4.60 15.28
CA ARG A 99 0.63 3.73 15.32
C ARG A 99 0.27 2.27 15.59
N ASP A 100 -0.72 2.00 16.43
CA ASP A 100 -1.08 0.62 16.81
C ASP A 100 -1.82 -0.07 15.67
N GLY A 101 -2.73 0.65 15.01
CA GLY A 101 -3.37 0.21 13.77
C GLY A 101 -2.35 -0.05 12.66
N PHE A 102 -1.42 0.88 12.44
CA PHE A 102 -0.34 0.72 11.46
C PHE A 102 0.48 -0.54 11.73
N ASN A 103 0.95 -0.74 12.96
CA ASN A 103 1.75 -1.91 13.35
C ASN A 103 0.97 -3.21 13.12
N THR A 104 -0.31 -3.23 13.47
CA THR A 104 -1.18 -4.39 13.31
C THR A 104 -1.30 -4.78 11.83
N HIS A 105 -1.56 -3.81 10.95
CA HIS A 105 -1.66 -4.07 9.52
C HIS A 105 -0.31 -4.48 8.91
N MET A 106 0.80 -3.86 9.29
CA MET A 106 2.13 -4.23 8.78
C MET A 106 2.56 -5.64 9.22
N MET A 107 2.28 -6.05 10.45
CA MET A 107 2.55 -7.40 10.92
C MET A 107 1.71 -8.45 10.17
N GLY A 108 0.42 -8.14 9.95
CA GLY A 108 -0.45 -8.97 9.10
C GLY A 108 0.06 -9.07 7.67
N LEU A 109 0.46 -7.94 7.09
CA LEU A 109 1.01 -7.84 5.74
C LEU A 109 2.27 -8.69 5.56
N LEU A 110 3.22 -8.62 6.50
CA LEU A 110 4.42 -9.47 6.47
C LEU A 110 4.09 -10.95 6.41
N ARG A 111 3.11 -11.39 7.20
CA ARG A 111 2.66 -12.79 7.21
C ARG A 111 2.04 -13.18 5.87
N LEU A 112 1.19 -12.33 5.31
CA LEU A 112 0.54 -12.58 4.01
C LEU A 112 1.57 -12.68 2.89
N VAL A 113 2.54 -11.76 2.83
CA VAL A 113 3.63 -11.80 1.84
C VAL A 113 4.48 -13.06 2.02
N SER A 114 4.77 -13.46 3.27
CA SER A 114 5.52 -14.70 3.53
C SER A 114 4.77 -15.93 3.05
N MET A 115 3.47 -16.01 3.32
CA MET A 115 2.60 -17.11 2.86
C MET A 115 2.47 -17.16 1.33
N ARG A 116 2.56 -15.99 0.67
CA ARG A 116 2.55 -15.87 -0.80
C ARG A 116 3.86 -16.34 -1.45
N GLY A 117 4.92 -16.55 -0.66
CA GLY A 117 6.24 -16.96 -1.16
C GLY A 117 7.26 -15.82 -1.21
N GLY A 118 6.99 -14.69 -0.55
CA GLY A 118 7.86 -13.52 -0.51
C GLY A 118 7.45 -12.42 -1.49
N LEU A 119 8.16 -11.28 -1.43
CA LEU A 119 7.90 -10.12 -2.29
C LEU A 119 8.04 -10.46 -3.78
N SER A 120 8.93 -11.39 -4.10
CA SER A 120 9.17 -11.83 -5.47
C SER A 120 8.06 -12.66 -6.10
N ALA A 121 7.14 -13.18 -5.28
CA ALA A 121 6.00 -13.98 -5.72
C ALA A 121 4.74 -13.14 -5.98
N LEU A 122 4.82 -11.82 -5.75
CA LEU A 122 3.72 -10.90 -5.99
C LEU A 122 3.54 -10.63 -7.48
N GLY A 123 2.29 -10.47 -7.92
CA GLY A 123 1.94 -10.18 -9.30
C GLY A 123 2.16 -8.72 -9.73
N LEU A 124 1.45 -8.35 -10.79
CA LEU A 124 1.57 -7.05 -11.47
C LEU A 124 2.99 -6.73 -11.97
N ASP A 125 3.71 -7.74 -12.43
CA ASP A 125 5.06 -7.58 -13.00
C ASP A 125 6.02 -6.82 -12.06
N GLY A 126 5.90 -7.09 -10.74
CA GLY A 126 6.71 -6.44 -9.70
C GLY A 126 6.20 -5.08 -9.23
N LEU A 127 5.12 -4.54 -9.82
CA LEU A 127 4.54 -3.27 -9.37
C LEU A 127 4.03 -3.35 -7.92
N LEU A 128 3.42 -4.47 -7.53
CA LEU A 128 2.89 -4.61 -6.18
C LEU A 128 4.01 -4.60 -5.12
N GLU A 129 5.12 -5.29 -5.39
CA GLU A 129 6.32 -5.22 -4.55
C GLU A 129 6.78 -3.76 -4.37
N ARG A 130 6.89 -3.01 -5.47
CA ARG A 130 7.32 -1.60 -5.43
C ARG A 130 6.37 -0.72 -4.60
N ILE A 131 5.07 -0.95 -4.68
CA ILE A 131 4.06 -0.26 -3.87
C ILE A 131 4.26 -0.58 -2.38
N LEU A 132 4.44 -1.85 -2.03
CA LEU A 132 4.66 -2.28 -0.65
C LEU A 132 5.92 -1.66 -0.04
N LEU A 133 7.03 -1.68 -0.78
CA LEU A 133 8.30 -1.06 -0.34
C LEU A 133 8.18 0.46 -0.21
N TRP A 134 7.42 1.12 -1.10
CA TRP A 134 7.16 2.55 -1.00
C TRP A 134 6.30 2.88 0.23
N ILE A 135 5.27 2.09 0.53
CA ILE A 135 4.46 2.25 1.75
C ILE A 135 5.33 2.05 2.99
N ASP A 136 6.12 0.96 3.04
CA ASP A 136 6.99 0.67 4.19
C ASP A 136 7.99 1.80 4.44
N ALA A 137 8.67 2.30 3.40
CA ALA A 137 9.67 3.36 3.52
C ALA A 137 9.07 4.62 4.16
N ASN A 138 7.92 5.05 3.65
CA ASN A 138 7.31 6.31 4.03
C ASN A 138 6.55 6.21 5.35
N ALA A 139 5.73 5.17 5.51
CA ALA A 139 4.90 5.01 6.69
C ALA A 139 5.78 4.78 7.93
N THR A 140 6.83 3.95 7.84
CA THR A 140 7.74 3.75 8.98
C THR A 140 8.54 5.02 9.31
N HIS A 141 8.92 5.81 8.30
CA HIS A 141 9.56 7.11 8.52
C HIS A 141 8.64 8.08 9.28
N ILE A 142 7.38 8.20 8.85
CA ILE A 142 6.38 9.06 9.50
C ILE A 142 6.06 8.55 10.91
N MET A 143 5.93 7.24 11.09
CA MET A 143 5.59 6.61 12.37
C MET A 143 6.78 6.52 13.32
N GLY A 144 8.02 6.73 12.85
CA GLY A 144 9.23 6.56 13.66
C GLY A 144 9.52 5.11 14.04
N THR A 145 9.21 4.16 13.14
CA THR A 145 9.44 2.72 13.34
C THR A 145 10.56 2.21 12.41
N ARG A 146 10.92 0.93 12.56
CA ARG A 146 11.88 0.27 11.65
C ARG A 146 11.14 -0.28 10.43
N LEU A 147 11.85 -0.41 9.32
CA LEU A 147 11.37 -1.09 8.11
C LEU A 147 10.91 -2.51 8.44
N TYR A 148 9.76 -2.89 7.90
CA TYR A 148 9.23 -4.25 8.02
C TYR A 148 9.81 -5.17 6.94
N PHE A 149 9.98 -4.65 5.72
CA PHE A 149 10.54 -5.38 4.58
C PHE A 149 12.05 -5.15 4.46
N THR A 150 12.81 -5.81 5.33
CA THR A 150 14.27 -5.84 5.23
C THR A 150 14.73 -7.02 4.39
N ARG A 151 15.92 -6.95 3.78
CA ARG A 151 16.52 -8.10 3.07
C ARG A 151 16.66 -9.34 3.95
N ALA A 152 16.75 -9.18 5.26
CA ALA A 152 16.83 -10.29 6.22
C ALA A 152 15.47 -10.94 6.49
N THR A 153 14.37 -10.19 6.38
CA THR A 153 13.02 -10.68 6.66
C THR A 153 12.31 -11.18 5.42
N VAL A 154 12.42 -10.47 4.30
CA VAL A 154 11.83 -10.87 3.01
C VAL A 154 12.75 -10.44 1.86
N PRO A 155 13.36 -11.37 1.11
CA PRO A 155 14.14 -11.04 -0.08
C PRO A 155 13.27 -10.33 -1.12
N THR A 156 13.83 -9.29 -1.74
CA THR A 156 13.17 -8.43 -2.74
C THR A 156 13.83 -8.60 -4.10
N ILE A 157 13.05 -8.55 -5.19
CA ILE A 157 13.55 -8.49 -6.56
C ILE A 157 13.95 -7.06 -6.92
N SER A 158 13.28 -6.07 -6.32
CA SER A 158 13.70 -4.68 -6.40
C SER A 158 15.07 -4.53 -5.72
N ALA A 159 16.07 -4.06 -6.47
CA ALA A 159 17.44 -4.03 -5.97
C ALA A 159 17.60 -3.16 -4.71
N VAL A 160 16.73 -2.17 -4.50
CA VAL A 160 16.87 -1.13 -3.46
C VAL A 160 15.52 -0.75 -2.86
N HIS A 161 15.43 -0.81 -1.53
CA HIS A 161 14.33 -0.22 -0.77
C HIS A 161 14.32 1.30 -0.97
N PRO A 162 13.21 1.93 -1.40
CA PRO A 162 13.20 3.34 -1.76
C PRO A 162 13.51 4.23 -0.55
N ARG A 163 14.08 5.40 -0.82
CA ARG A 163 14.22 6.45 0.20
C ARG A 163 12.84 7.03 0.53
N PRO A 164 12.57 7.38 1.80
CA PRO A 164 11.30 8.00 2.16
C PRO A 164 11.16 9.39 1.50
N ASP A 165 9.96 9.66 1.01
CA ASP A 165 9.46 10.95 0.53
C ASP A 165 8.10 11.22 1.22
N PRO A 166 8.11 11.64 2.49
CA PRO A 166 6.88 11.83 3.27
C PRO A 166 5.99 12.92 2.71
N GLY A 167 6.55 13.87 1.94
CA GLY A 167 5.80 14.91 1.25
C GLY A 167 4.85 14.30 0.22
N ARG A 168 5.38 13.53 -0.74
CA ARG A 168 4.55 12.82 -1.72
C ARG A 168 3.64 11.78 -1.06
N PHE A 169 4.12 11.08 -0.04
CA PHE A 169 3.32 10.10 0.68
C PHE A 169 2.11 10.71 1.38
N ALA A 170 2.23 11.88 2.02
CA ALA A 170 1.10 12.53 2.69
C ALA A 170 0.12 13.21 1.71
N GLY A 171 0.45 13.28 0.42
CA GLY A 171 -0.30 14.01 -0.60
C GLY A 171 0.11 15.48 -0.74
N GLY A 172 1.33 15.85 -0.33
CA GLY A 172 1.92 17.13 -0.68
C GLY A 172 2.36 17.18 -2.15
N THR A 173 2.30 18.37 -2.75
CA THR A 173 2.97 18.63 -4.04
C THR A 173 4.48 18.73 -3.78
N ALA A 174 5.27 17.96 -4.53
CA ALA A 174 6.73 18.08 -4.56
C ALA A 174 7.14 19.46 -5.11
#